data_AF-A0A2V9MVB1-F1
#
_entry.id   AF-A0A2V9MVB1-F1
#
_cell.length_a   1.000
_cell.length_b   1.000
_cell.length_c   1.000
_cell.angle_alpha   90.00
_cell.angle_beta   90.00
_cell.angle_gamma   90.00
#
_symmetry.space_group_name_H-M   'P 1'
#
loop_
_entity.id
_entity.type
_entity.pdbx_description
1 polymer ?
#
loop_
_entity_poly.entity_id
_entity_poly.type
_entity_poly.pdbx_seq_one_letter_code
_entity_poly.pdbx_strand_id
1 'polypeptide(L)'
;MEIWRIISGTLQEAGKMAREAKLFASSAGSAVRAFLRFRANIPPRWIKNARNSRKRIEPEIVAGLRSFRRLQKDRPRARVAIRNAQRELRRVLDRWEMAYEKENFYRGIRVLLELQRDGMSRL
;
A
#
# COMPACT_ATOMS: atom_id res chain seq x y z
N MET A 1 8.34 -39.21 -6.07
CA MET A 1 7.03 -38.66 -5.62
C MET A 1 7.16 -37.52 -4.59
N GLU A 2 8.34 -36.93 -4.39
CA GLU A 2 8.60 -35.98 -3.29
C GLU A 2 8.48 -34.51 -3.73
N ILE A 3 8.79 -34.24 -5.00
CA ILE A 3 8.72 -32.90 -5.61
C ILE A 3 7.27 -32.37 -5.66
N TRP A 4 6.30 -33.23 -6.00
CA TRP A 4 4.89 -32.86 -6.00
C TRP A 4 4.36 -32.51 -4.62
N ARG A 5 4.92 -33.11 -3.55
CA ARG A 5 4.55 -32.84 -2.16
C ARG A 5 5.06 -31.48 -1.69
N ILE A 6 6.29 -31.11 -2.07
CA ILE A 6 6.88 -29.78 -1.80
C ILE A 6 6.14 -28.67 -2.55
N ILE A 7 5.80 -28.91 -3.83
CA ILE A 7 5.01 -27.97 -4.65
C ILE A 7 3.59 -27.82 -4.07
N SER A 8 2.96 -28.92 -3.65
CA SER A 8 1.62 -28.85 -3.03
C SER A 8 1.62 -28.16 -1.65
N GLY A 9 2.67 -28.32 -0.86
CA GLY A 9 2.83 -27.64 0.44
C GLY A 9 3.01 -26.13 0.31
N THR A 10 3.81 -25.68 -0.65
CA THR A 10 3.97 -24.25 -0.98
C THR A 10 2.70 -23.62 -1.53
N LEU A 11 1.90 -24.37 -2.31
CA LEU A 11 0.61 -23.92 -2.81
C LEU A 11 -0.46 -23.81 -1.70
N GLN A 12 -0.45 -24.69 -0.70
CA GLN A 12 -1.33 -24.60 0.47
C GLN A 12 -0.99 -23.42 1.39
N GLU A 13 0.30 -23.11 1.59
CA GLU A 13 0.72 -21.93 2.35
C GLU A 13 0.32 -20.62 1.66
N ALA A 14 0.44 -20.55 0.32
CA ALA A 14 0.03 -19.38 -0.46
C ALA A 14 -1.47 -19.05 -0.29
N GLY A 15 -2.34 -20.08 -0.16
CA GLY A 15 -3.76 -19.90 0.14
C GLY A 15 -4.03 -19.34 1.55
N LYS A 16 -3.21 -19.73 2.55
CA LYS A 16 -3.29 -19.20 3.93
C LYS A 16 -2.70 -17.78 4.07
N MET A 17 -1.80 -17.35 3.18
CA MET A 17 -1.18 -16.01 3.16
C MET A 17 -2.13 -14.88 2.72
N ALA A 18 -3.32 -15.20 2.21
CA ALA A 18 -4.28 -14.26 1.63
C ALA A 18 -5.05 -13.37 2.63
N ARG A 19 -4.44 -13.00 3.77
CA ARG A 19 -4.95 -11.87 4.57
C ARG A 19 -4.16 -10.64 4.16
N GLU A 20 -4.80 -9.75 3.40
CA GLU A 20 -4.40 -8.43 2.89
C GLU A 20 -3.04 -7.90 3.41
N ALA A 21 -2.85 -7.76 4.72
CA ALA A 21 -1.61 -7.28 5.33
C ALA A 21 -0.35 -8.14 5.07
N LYS A 22 -0.49 -9.46 4.90
CA LYS A 22 0.65 -10.37 4.71
C LYS A 22 1.20 -10.37 3.29
N LEU A 23 0.34 -10.22 2.27
CA LEU A 23 0.79 -10.29 0.88
C LEU A 23 1.72 -9.11 0.54
N PHE A 24 1.29 -7.89 0.86
CA PHE A 24 2.10 -6.67 0.66
C PHE A 24 3.46 -6.76 1.38
N ALA A 25 3.45 -7.11 2.67
CA ALA A 25 4.66 -7.22 3.47
C ALA A 25 5.60 -8.34 2.97
N SER A 26 5.06 -9.53 2.68
CA SER A 26 5.84 -10.70 2.22
C SER A 26 6.53 -10.50 0.86
N SER A 27 6.03 -9.55 0.07
CA SER A 27 6.56 -9.21 -1.24
C SER A 27 7.36 -7.89 -1.23
N ALA A 28 7.58 -7.32 -0.04
CA ALA A 28 8.23 -6.02 0.15
C ALA A 28 7.63 -4.93 -0.76
N GLY A 29 6.31 -4.91 -0.92
CA GLY A 29 5.60 -3.97 -1.78
C GLY A 29 5.80 -4.17 -3.29
N SER A 30 6.55 -5.19 -3.74
CA SER A 30 6.77 -5.45 -5.16
C SER A 30 5.65 -6.29 -5.77
N ALA A 31 4.88 -5.67 -6.67
CA ALA A 31 3.80 -6.35 -7.40
C ALA A 31 4.31 -7.54 -8.23
N VAL A 32 5.50 -7.43 -8.83
CA VAL A 32 6.12 -8.52 -9.61
C VAL A 32 6.47 -9.71 -8.72
N ARG A 33 7.12 -9.47 -7.56
CA ARG A 33 7.44 -10.54 -6.60
C ARG A 33 6.17 -11.22 -6.08
N ALA A 34 5.13 -10.43 -5.83
CA ALA A 34 3.84 -10.97 -5.42
C ALA A 34 3.20 -11.81 -6.52
N PHE A 35 3.17 -11.32 -7.76
CA PHE A 35 2.63 -12.04 -8.91
C PHE A 35 3.32 -13.41 -9.13
N LEU A 36 4.65 -13.47 -9.01
CA LEU A 36 5.38 -14.74 -9.15
C LEU A 36 4.99 -15.77 -8.08
N ARG A 37 4.56 -15.33 -6.89
CA ARG A 37 4.21 -16.18 -5.74
C ARG A 37 2.71 -16.38 -5.54
N PHE A 38 1.88 -15.50 -6.09
CA PHE A 38 0.45 -15.43 -5.86
C PHE A 38 -0.30 -15.65 -7.17
N ARG A 39 -1.08 -16.74 -7.25
CA ARG A 39 -1.85 -17.11 -8.44
C ARG A 39 -3.36 -16.98 -8.29
N ALA A 40 -3.84 -16.58 -7.12
CA ALA A 40 -5.26 -16.38 -6.88
C ALA A 40 -5.72 -15.00 -7.38
N ASN A 41 -7.04 -14.77 -7.41
CA ASN A 41 -7.58 -13.47 -7.73
C ASN A 41 -7.33 -12.46 -6.61
N ILE A 42 -6.95 -11.23 -6.98
CA ILE A 42 -6.95 -10.08 -6.06
C ILE A 42 -8.40 -9.63 -5.85
N PRO A 43 -8.92 -9.67 -4.61
CA PRO A 43 -10.28 -9.21 -4.34
C PRO A 43 -10.43 -7.71 -4.66
N PRO A 44 -11.47 -7.27 -5.40
CA PRO A 44 -11.70 -5.86 -5.69
C PRO A 44 -11.80 -4.98 -4.44
N ARG A 45 -12.29 -5.56 -3.34
CA ARG A 45 -12.36 -4.91 -2.03
C ARG A 45 -11.00 -4.46 -1.49
N TRP A 46 -9.89 -5.15 -1.79
CA TRP A 46 -8.56 -4.75 -1.29
C TRP A 46 -8.09 -3.44 -1.92
N ILE A 47 -8.28 -3.32 -3.25
CA ILE A 47 -8.00 -2.07 -3.96
C ILE A 47 -8.90 -0.95 -3.43
N LYS A 48 -10.20 -1.23 -3.25
CA LYS A 48 -11.16 -0.26 -2.71
C LYS A 48 -10.79 0.19 -1.29
N ASN A 49 -10.39 -0.73 -0.42
CA ASN A 49 -9.98 -0.45 0.96
C ASN A 49 -8.70 0.39 1.01
N ALA A 50 -7.69 0.04 0.22
CA ALA A 50 -6.45 0.82 0.13
C ALA A 50 -6.72 2.24 -0.37
N ARG A 51 -7.54 2.38 -1.43
CA ARG A 51 -7.99 3.69 -1.94
C ARG A 51 -8.74 4.49 -0.88
N ASN A 52 -9.71 3.86 -0.20
CA ASN A 52 -10.48 4.53 0.85
C ASN A 52 -9.59 4.98 2.02
N SER A 53 -8.62 4.16 2.42
CA SER A 53 -7.64 4.51 3.44
C SER A 53 -6.81 5.72 3.01
N ARG A 54 -6.32 5.74 1.76
CA ARG A 54 -5.58 6.88 1.20
C ARG A 54 -6.42 8.15 1.21
N LYS A 55 -7.67 8.06 0.72
CA LYS A 55 -8.60 9.21 0.67
C LYS A 55 -8.96 9.74 2.05
N ARG A 56 -9.11 8.87 3.05
CA ARG A 56 -9.40 9.28 4.43
C ARG A 56 -8.28 10.12 5.06
N ILE A 57 -7.03 9.94 4.63
CA ILE A 57 -5.86 10.65 5.18
C ILE A 57 -5.70 12.05 4.54
N GLU A 58 -6.27 12.30 3.34
CA GLU A 58 -6.11 13.58 2.63
C GLU A 58 -6.50 14.81 3.48
N PRO A 59 -7.61 14.82 4.23
CA PRO A 59 -7.94 15.94 5.13
C PRO A 59 -6.91 16.17 6.25
N GLU A 60 -6.29 15.10 6.77
CA GLU A 60 -5.23 15.20 7.79
C GLU A 60 -3.98 15.88 7.23
N ILE A 61 -3.62 15.60 5.96
CA ILE A 61 -2.50 16.27 5.28
C ILE A 61 -2.79 17.76 5.16
N VAL A 62 -3.99 18.12 4.71
CA VAL A 62 -4.39 19.53 4.55
C VAL A 62 -4.34 20.27 5.89
N ALA A 63 -4.86 19.65 6.96
CA ALA A 63 -4.81 20.22 8.30
C ALA A 63 -3.37 20.39 8.82
N GLY A 64 -2.54 19.36 8.68
CA GLY A 64 -1.13 19.40 9.09
C GLY A 64 -0.33 20.46 8.34
N LEU A 65 -0.49 20.54 7.02
CA LEU A 65 0.18 21.53 6.18
C LEU A 65 -0.26 22.96 6.52
N ARG A 66 -1.56 23.18 6.72
CA ARG A 66 -2.10 24.49 7.12
C ARG A 66 -1.54 24.93 8.47
N SER A 67 -1.50 24.03 9.44
CA SER A 67 -0.93 24.30 10.77
C SER A 67 0.56 24.65 10.69
N PHE A 68 1.33 23.86 9.95
CA PHE A 68 2.77 24.09 9.74
C PHE A 68 3.03 25.45 9.07
N ARG A 69 2.31 25.77 7.99
CA ARG A 69 2.43 27.05 7.27
C ARG A 69 2.06 28.24 8.17
N ARG A 70 1.01 28.11 8.99
CA ARG A 70 0.61 29.15 9.95
C ARG A 70 1.70 29.41 10.98
N LEU A 71 2.29 28.36 11.56
CA LEU A 71 3.38 28.50 12.53
C LEU A 71 4.62 29.17 11.92
N GLN A 72 4.98 28.82 10.68
CA GLN A 72 6.07 29.49 9.98
C GLN A 72 5.82 30.98 9.75
N LYS A 73 4.59 31.35 9.39
CA LYS A 73 4.19 32.74 9.12
C LYS A 73 4.10 33.57 10.40
N ASP A 74 3.34 33.09 11.38
CA ASP A 74 2.92 33.89 12.52
C ASP A 74 3.95 33.87 13.66
N ARG A 75 4.76 32.80 13.75
CA ARG A 75 5.71 32.59 14.86
C ARG A 75 7.06 32.04 14.37
N PRO A 76 7.81 32.76 13.52
CA PRO A 76 9.04 32.25 12.92
C PRO A 76 10.15 31.91 13.94
N ARG A 77 10.12 32.52 15.14
CA ARG A 77 11.06 32.23 16.23
C ARG A 77 10.70 30.98 17.04
N ALA A 78 9.50 30.43 16.89
CA ALA A 78 9.03 29.23 17.59
C ALA A 78 9.60 27.94 16.97
N ARG A 79 10.93 27.84 16.89
CA ARG A 79 11.66 26.78 16.16
C ARG A 79 11.27 25.37 16.59
N VAL A 80 11.07 25.15 17.89
CA VAL A 80 10.66 23.83 18.43
C VAL A 80 9.26 23.46 17.96
N ALA A 81 8.30 24.39 18.01
CA ALA A 81 6.94 24.16 17.56
C ALA A 81 6.88 23.89 16.04
N ILE A 82 7.65 24.64 15.25
CA ILE A 82 7.76 24.44 13.80
C ILE A 82 8.33 23.05 13.49
N ARG A 83 9.39 22.62 14.19
CA ARG A 83 10.00 21.30 14.02
C ARG A 83 9.03 20.18 14.38
N ASN A 84 8.26 20.34 15.46
CA ASN A 84 7.25 19.37 15.86
C ASN A 84 6.12 19.28 14.82
N ALA A 85 5.61 20.42 14.35
CA ALA A 85 4.59 20.45 13.29
C ALA A 85 5.06 19.81 11.98
N GLN A 86 6.33 20.04 11.59
CA GLN A 86 6.94 19.38 10.44
C GLN A 86 6.99 17.85 10.63
N ARG A 87 7.38 17.39 11.82
CA ARG A 87 7.43 15.95 12.15
C ARG A 87 6.05 15.31 12.09
N GLU A 88 5.02 15.96 12.63
CA GLU A 88 3.66 15.45 12.55
C GLU A 88 3.16 15.40 11.10
N LEU A 89 3.40 16.46 10.31
CA LEU A 89 3.07 16.46 8.89
C LEU A 89 3.76 15.30 8.16
N ARG A 90 5.04 15.05 8.44
CA ARG A 90 5.77 13.94 7.84
C ARG A 90 5.13 12.59 8.16
N ARG A 91 4.74 12.34 9.41
CA ARG A 91 4.06 11.09 9.80
C ARG A 91 2.73 10.88 9.09
N VAL A 92 1.97 11.96 8.84
CA VAL A 92 0.73 11.88 8.07
C VAL A 92 1.03 11.53 6.61
N LEU A 93 2.05 12.15 6.02
CA LEU A 93 2.50 11.85 4.66
C LEU A 93 2.98 10.41 4.51
N ASP A 94 3.79 9.89 5.44
CA ASP A 94 4.27 8.51 5.42
C ASP A 94 3.09 7.50 5.49
N ARG A 95 2.05 7.80 6.28
CA ARG A 95 0.82 6.98 6.31
C ARG A 95 0.06 7.02 4.99
N TRP A 96 -0.03 8.19 4.36
CA TRP A 96 -0.69 8.33 3.06
C TRP A 96 0.07 7.60 1.96
N GLU A 97 1.40 7.72 1.96
CA GLU A 97 2.30 7.03 1.02
C GLU A 97 2.16 5.52 1.14
N MET A 98 2.19 4.97 2.36
CA MET A 98 1.94 3.55 2.61
C MET A 98 0.57 3.08 2.08
N ALA A 99 -0.47 3.89 2.21
CA ALA A 99 -1.79 3.57 1.67
C ALA A 99 -1.81 3.60 0.13
N TYR A 100 -1.10 4.55 -0.46
CA TYR A 100 -0.91 4.68 -1.90
C TYR A 100 -0.12 3.50 -2.49
N GLU A 101 1.00 3.12 -1.87
CA GLU A 101 1.80 1.97 -2.26
C GLU A 101 0.99 0.67 -2.23
N LYS A 102 0.17 0.47 -1.20
CA LYS A 102 -0.75 -0.68 -1.12
C LYS A 102 -1.79 -0.66 -2.26
N GLU A 103 -2.36 0.49 -2.56
CA GLU A 103 -3.30 0.62 -3.68
C GLU A 103 -2.63 0.21 -5.00
N ASN A 104 -1.43 0.75 -5.27
CA ASN A 104 -0.66 0.46 -6.47
C ASN A 104 -0.21 -1.00 -6.54
N PHE A 105 0.21 -1.58 -5.41
CA PHE A 105 0.59 -2.97 -5.31
C PHE A 105 -0.55 -3.91 -5.75
N TYR A 106 -1.74 -3.73 -5.19
CA TYR A 106 -2.89 -4.59 -5.54
C TYR A 106 -3.37 -4.36 -6.97
N ARG A 107 -3.34 -3.11 -7.46
CA ARG A 107 -3.62 -2.82 -8.87
C ARG A 107 -2.61 -3.49 -9.79
N GLY A 108 -1.33 -3.36 -9.49
CA GLY A 108 -0.25 -3.96 -10.28
C GLY A 108 -0.38 -5.47 -10.39
N ILE A 109 -0.61 -6.18 -9.29
CA ILE A 109 -0.82 -7.63 -9.33
C ILE A 109 -2.05 -7.98 -10.16
N ARG A 110 -3.15 -7.25 -9.99
CA ARG A 110 -4.38 -7.49 -10.77
C ARG A 110 -4.13 -7.36 -12.27
N VAL A 111 -3.41 -6.33 -12.70
CA VAL A 111 -3.03 -6.11 -14.10
C VAL A 111 -2.18 -7.26 -14.63
N LEU A 112 -1.17 -7.70 -13.87
CA LEU A 112 -0.32 -8.82 -14.25
C LEU A 112 -1.11 -10.13 -14.39
N LEU A 113 -2.07 -10.38 -13.49
CA LEU A 113 -2.96 -11.55 -13.57
C LEU A 113 -3.95 -11.47 -14.74
N GLU A 114 -4.46 -10.29 -15.07
CA GLU A 114 -5.31 -10.07 -16.25
C GLU A 114 -4.53 -10.29 -17.55
N LEU A 115 -3.31 -9.73 -17.65
CA LEU A 115 -2.42 -9.95 -18.79
C LEU A 115 -2.08 -11.43 -18.98
N GLN A 116 -1.86 -12.18 -17.90
CA GLN A 116 -1.61 -13.62 -17.97
C GLN A 116 -2.81 -14.41 -18.53
N ARG A 117 -4.04 -13.94 -18.31
CA ARG A 117 -5.27 -14.65 -18.73
C ARG A 117 -5.67 -14.32 -20.16
N ASP A 118 -5.71 -13.02 -20.47
CA ASP A 118 -6.38 -12.52 -21.67
C ASP A 118 -5.40 -11.85 -22.64
N GLY A 119 -4.11 -11.76 -22.29
CA GLY A 119 -3.08 -11.07 -23.08
C GLY A 119 -3.19 -9.53 -23.08
N MET A 120 -4.33 -8.97 -22.64
CA MET A 120 -4.65 -7.54 -22.63
C MET A 120 -5.35 -7.18 -21.31
N SER A 121 -5.01 -6.02 -20.72
CA SER A 121 -5.67 -5.51 -19.51
C SER A 121 -6.66 -4.39 -19.86
N ARG A 122 -7.82 -4.36 -19.20
CA ARG A 122 -8.89 -3.36 -19.42
C ARG A 122 -8.81 -2.19 -18.41
N LEU A 123 -7.60 -1.75 -18.08
CA LEU A 123 -7.36 -0.66 -17.12
C LEU A 123 -8.13 0.62 -17.46
#